data_AF-G9ZZK5-F1
#
_entry.id   AF-G9ZZK5-F1
#
_cell.length_a   1.000
_cell.length_b   1.000
_cell.length_c   1.000
_cell.angle_alpha   90.00
_cell.angle_beta   90.00
_cell.angle_gamma   90.00
#
_symmetry.space_group_name_H-M   'P 1'
#
loop_
_entity.id
_entity.type
_entity.pdbx_description
1 polymer ?
#
loop_
_entity_poly.entity_id
_entity_poly.type
_entity_poly.pdbx_seq_one_letter_code
_entity_poly.pdbx_strand_id
1 'polypeptide(L)' 'MAGLPRRARLVGRVLQRLDPSAKIPWHRVVNAKGEVSYSLSRNGSDSLQRRLLESEGVEFDERDRFDLERFRWRD' A
#
# COMPACT_ATOMS: atom_id res chain seq x y z
N MET A 1 -2.13 9.35 -13.08
CA MET A 1 -2.70 7.97 -13.02
C MET A 1 -2.30 7.14 -14.25
N ALA A 2 -2.36 5.80 -14.21
CA ALA A 2 -1.90 4.89 -15.29
C ALA A 2 -2.89 4.59 -16.43
N GLY A 3 -4.08 5.21 -16.46
CA GLY A 3 -5.03 5.08 -17.59
C GLY A 3 -5.70 3.71 -17.78
N LEU A 4 -5.59 2.79 -16.81
CA LEU A 4 -6.12 1.41 -16.90
C LEU A 4 -7.27 1.17 -15.90
N PRO A 5 -8.52 1.52 -16.24
CA PRO A 5 -9.66 1.34 -15.34
C PRO A 5 -9.89 -0.14 -15.01
N ARG A 6 -10.39 -0.41 -13.80
CA ARG A 6 -10.73 -1.76 -13.29
C ARG A 6 -9.56 -2.74 -13.16
N ARG A 7 -8.30 -2.27 -13.21
CA ARG A 7 -7.10 -3.11 -13.10
C ARG A 7 -6.41 -3.08 -11.72
N ALA A 8 -7.10 -2.65 -10.66
CA ALA A 8 -6.52 -2.58 -9.31
C ALA A 8 -5.92 -3.92 -8.82
N ARG A 9 -6.59 -5.06 -9.06
CA ARG A 9 -6.06 -6.38 -8.72
C ARG A 9 -4.80 -6.76 -9.51
N LEU A 10 -4.66 -6.28 -10.74
CA LEU A 10 -3.46 -6.49 -11.52
C LEU A 10 -2.28 -5.74 -10.90
N VAL A 11 -2.48 -4.49 -10.49
CA VAL A 11 -1.46 -3.69 -9.80
C VAL A 11 -0.98 -4.42 -8.54
N GLY A 12 -1.90 -4.88 -7.69
CA GLY A 12 -1.52 -5.65 -6.49
C GLY A 12 -0.69 -6.89 -6.79
N ARG A 13 -1.04 -7.66 -7.84
CA ARG A 13 -0.27 -8.84 -8.26
C ARG A 13 1.12 -8.50 -8.79
N VAL A 14 1.26 -7.38 -9.51
CA VAL A 14 2.56 -6.90 -10.00
C VAL A 14 3.45 -6.50 -8.82
N LEU A 15 2.89 -5.74 -7.87
CA LEU A 15 3.63 -5.29 -6.68
C LEU A 15 4.07 -6.45 -5.79
N GLN A 16 3.25 -7.50 -5.65
CA GLN A 16 3.60 -8.69 -4.87
C GLN A 16 4.81 -9.46 -5.46
N ARG A 17 5.10 -9.29 -6.75
CA ARG A 17 6.18 -9.99 -7.45
C ARG A 17 7.40 -9.10 -7.69
N LEU A 18 7.44 -7.92 -7.06
CA LEU A 18 8.61 -7.05 -7.16
C LEU A 18 9.83 -7.73 -6.56
N ASP A 19 10.96 -7.56 -7.24
CA ASP A 19 12.26 -7.92 -6.70
C ASP A 19 12.52 -7.08 -5.43
N PRO A 20 12.92 -7.67 -4.30
CA PRO A 20 13.23 -6.93 -3.08
C PRO A 20 14.32 -5.84 -3.25
N SER A 21 15.19 -5.97 -4.26
CA SER A 21 16.22 -4.98 -4.62
C SER A 21 15.68 -3.81 -5.45
N ALA A 22 14.45 -3.90 -5.96
CA ALA A 22 13.85 -2.86 -6.76
C ALA A 22 13.60 -1.60 -5.92
N LYS A 23 14.11 -0.45 -6.38
CA LYS A 23 13.94 0.86 -5.74
C LYS A 23 12.58 1.48 -6.04
N ILE A 24 11.51 0.71 -5.84
CA ILE A 24 10.12 1.17 -6.07
C ILE A 24 9.45 1.33 -4.69
N PRO A 25 8.83 2.48 -4.39
CA PRO A 25 8.13 2.72 -3.12
C PRO A 25 6.77 2.01 -3.09
N TRP A 26 6.79 0.68 -3.18
CA TRP A 26 5.60 -0.17 -3.27
C TRP A 26 4.70 -0.01 -2.03
N HIS A 27 5.27 0.34 -0.88
CA HIS A 27 4.55 0.51 0.38
C HIS A 27 3.51 1.64 0.34
N ARG A 28 3.66 2.59 -0.58
CA ARG A 28 2.70 3.70 -0.78
C ARG A 28 1.41 3.28 -1.49
N VAL A 29 1.34 2.06 -2.03
CA VAL A 29 0.12 1.55 -2.66
C VAL A 29 -0.71 0.78 -1.65
N VAL A 30 -1.84 1.36 -1.25
CA VAL A 30 -2.77 0.82 -0.26
C VAL A 30 -4.15 0.56 -0.89
N ASN A 31 -5.06 -0.06 -0.12
CA ASN A 31 -6.43 -0.23 -0.60
C ASN A 31 -7.25 1.07 -0.52
N ALA A 32 -8.40 1.09 -1.20
CA ALA A 32 -9.29 2.26 -1.22
C ALA A 32 -10.00 2.56 0.11
N LYS A 33 -9.80 1.73 1.15
CA LYS A 33 -10.35 1.93 2.49
C LYS A 33 -9.35 2.64 3.42
N GLY A 34 -8.14 2.94 2.96
CA GLY A 34 -7.08 3.49 3.80
C GLY A 34 -6.45 2.44 4.72
N GLU A 35 -6.38 1.19 4.28
CA GLU A 35 -5.81 0.08 5.04
C GLU A 35 -4.63 -0.56 4.31
N VAL A 36 -3.68 -1.10 5.08
CA VAL A 36 -2.70 -2.07 4.57
C VAL A 36 -3.44 -3.38 4.28
N SER A 37 -3.26 -3.93 3.08
CA SER A 37 -3.91 -5.19 2.70
C SER A 37 -3.21 -6.39 3.31
N TYR A 38 -3.88 -7.08 4.24
CA TYR A 38 -3.38 -8.30 4.87
C TYR A 38 -3.63 -9.56 4.03
N SER A 39 -2.65 -10.45 3.97
CA SER A 39 -2.80 -11.78 3.35
C SER A 39 -1.70 -12.72 3.85
N LEU A 40 -2.04 -13.98 4.14
CA LEU A 40 -1.05 -15.02 4.49
C LEU A 40 0.02 -15.19 3.40
N SER A 41 -0.31 -14.92 2.14
CA SER A 41 0.63 -15.00 1.00
C SER A 41 1.68 -13.87 0.97
N ARG A 42 1.60 -12.91 1.89
CA ARG A 42 2.49 -11.73 1.95
C ARG A 42 3.66 -11.91 2.92
N ASN A 43 3.75 -13.02 3.66
CA ASN A 43 4.87 -13.38 4.55
C ASN A 43 5.38 -12.23 5.44
N GLY A 44 4.47 -11.41 5.99
CA GLY A 44 4.82 -10.28 6.87
C GLY A 44 5.22 -8.98 6.16
N SER A 45 5.15 -8.91 4.83
CA SER A 45 5.37 -7.65 4.08
C SER A 45 4.30 -6.59 4.38
N ASP A 46 3.14 -6.98 4.89
CA ASP A 46 2.10 -6.10 5.43
C ASP A 46 2.59 -5.31 6.66
N SER A 47 3.21 -5.99 7.64
CA SER A 47 3.83 -5.32 8.79
C SER A 47 4.95 -4.36 8.40
N LEU A 48 5.78 -4.75 7.41
CA LEU A 48 6.81 -3.85 6.87
C LEU A 48 6.18 -2.64 6.16
N GLN A 49 5.13 -2.85 5.38
CA GLN A 49 4.40 -1.77 4.69
C GLN A 49 3.91 -0.72 5.68
N ARG A 50 3.28 -1.16 6.76
CA ARG A 50 2.81 -0.27 7.82
C ARG A 50 3.94 0.54 8.44
N ARG A 51 5.03 -0.12 8.86
CA ARG A 51 6.19 0.56 9.46
C ARG A 51 6.80 1.62 8.53
N LEU A 52 6.87 1.34 7.23
CA LEU A 52 7.36 2.30 6.24
C LEU A 52 6.42 3.49 6.10
N LEU A 53 5.10 3.27 6.08
CA LEU A 53 4.11 4.35 6.06
C LEU A 53 4.16 5.20 7.34
N GLU A 54 4.28 4.57 8.51
CA GLU A 54 4.47 5.26 9.79
C GLU A 54 5.75 6.10 9.80
N SER A 55 6.86 5.59 9.21
CA SER A 55 8.09 6.36 9.06
C SER A 55 7.96 7.56 8.11
N GLU A 56 6.96 7.56 7.24
CA GLU A 56 6.60 8.68 6.37
C GLU A 56 5.57 9.62 7.01
N GLY A 57 5.19 9.38 8.28
CA GLY A 57 4.25 10.21 9.04
C GLY A 57 2.77 9.85 8.85
N VAL A 58 2.47 8.67 8.32
CA VAL A 58 1.10 8.15 8.25
C VAL A 58 0.70 7.57 9.61
N GLU A 59 -0.32 8.14 10.22
CA GLU A 59 -0.88 7.67 11.50
C GLU A 59 -2.06 6.74 11.26
N PHE A 60 -2.08 5.60 11.95
CA PHE A 60 -3.15 4.61 11.89
C PHE A 60 -4.04 4.69 13.15
N ASP A 61 -5.35 4.53 12.96
CA ASP A 61 -6.34 4.45 14.03
C ASP A 61 -6.33 3.06 14.71
N GLU A 62 -7.14 2.91 15.76
CA GLU A 62 -7.32 1.63 16.49
C GLU A 62 -7.87 0.48 15.63
N ARG A 63 -8.34 0.79 14.41
CA ARG A 63 -8.88 -0.18 13.44
C ARG A 63 -7.90 -0.44 12.30
N ASP A 64 -6.64 -0.01 12.43
CA ASP A 64 -5.58 -0.14 11.43
C ASP A 64 -5.86 0.59 10.10
N ARG A 65 -6.52 1.75 10.19
CA ARG A 65 -6.84 2.61 9.04
C ARG A 65 -6.21 3.98 9.18
N PHE A 66 -5.95 4.64 8.06
CA PHE A 66 -5.50 6.04 8.05
C PHE A 66 -6.42 6.91 7.17
N ASP A 67 -6.33 8.23 7.35
CA ASP A 67 -7.08 9.18 6.54
C ASP A 67 -6.58 9.20 5.09
N LEU A 68 -7.23 8.40 4.24
CA LEU A 68 -6.88 8.31 2.84
C LEU A 68 -7.06 9.65 2.11
N GLU A 69 -8.00 10.50 2.49
CA GLU A 69 -8.24 11.78 1.80
C GLU A 69 -7.15 12.81 2.09
N ARG A 70 -6.53 12.72 3.27
CA ARG A 70 -5.35 13.51 3.65
C ARG A 70 -4.08 13.05 2.92
N PHE A 71 -3.86 11.75 2.78
CA PHE A 71 -2.61 11.19 2.26
C PHE A 71 -2.64 10.76 0.79
N ARG A 72 -3.81 10.69 0.16
CA ARG A 72 -3.92 10.32 -1.25
C ARG A 72 -3.16 11.30 -2.13
N TRP A 73 -2.47 10.76 -3.12
CA TRP A 73 -1.91 11.57 -4.19
C TRP A 73 -3.04 12.21 -5.00
N ARG A 74 -2.93 13.53 -5.21
CA ARG A 74 -3.84 14.32 -6.04
C ARG A 74 -3.07 14.68 -7.32
N ASP A 75 -3.59 14.21 -8.45
CA ASP A 75 -3.21 14.68 -9.80
C ASP A 75 -3.90 16.02 -10.08
#